data_AF-A0A653Z8B6-F1
#
_entry.id   AF-A0A653Z8B6-F1
#
_cell.length_a   1.000
_cell.length_b   1.000
_cell.length_c   1.000
_cell.angle_alpha   90.00
_cell.angle_beta   90.00
_cell.angle_gamma   90.00
#
_symmetry.space_group_name_H-M   'P 1'
#
loop_
_entity.id
_entity.type
_entity.pdbx_description
1 polymer ?
#
loop_
_entity_poly.entity_id
_entity_poly.type
_entity_poly.pdbx_seq_one_letter_code
_entity_poly.pdbx_strand_id
1 'polypeptide(L)'
;MWNDLKEIFARSGRYALLCPILFLIPVGLEMIQHAVEIRGGMYVDADGMRAAGDDPLRMAMGHLKVVALFLVGYWAARFLVFGDDPAAARRIDPRAVRLFLPVMAWGLFWLLAIQDGPLIAGALGIASATSSIVLLSVMIASLFFEPLLSAWKTSAAAANPAIGFVGSIRLTRPVYVRALGLSLIAMLPLMVAHYALAYFAVGQSSALVWALMAVDSLLVGYMGVTMIATSYVIARRVADRAGIDLAAAGPGRPSAKAVMA
;
A
#
# COMPACT_ATOMS: atom_id res chain seq x y z
N MET A 1 1.93 -20.21 -5.98
CA MET A 1 2.65 -18.92 -5.98
C MET A 1 2.48 -18.22 -7.31
N TRP A 2 2.76 -18.86 -8.44
CA TRP A 2 2.53 -18.25 -9.76
C TRP A 2 1.07 -17.83 -10.03
N ASN A 3 0.10 -18.70 -9.76
CA ASN A 3 -1.32 -18.35 -9.89
C ASN A 3 -1.73 -17.20 -8.96
N ASP A 4 -1.09 -17.08 -7.79
CA ASP A 4 -1.35 -16.01 -6.84
C ASP A 4 -0.84 -14.67 -7.39
N LEU A 5 0.35 -14.66 -7.96
CA LEU A 5 0.92 -13.48 -8.61
C LEU A 5 0.05 -13.03 -9.78
N LYS A 6 -0.37 -13.96 -10.65
CA LYS A 6 -1.29 -13.65 -11.75
C LYS A 6 -2.59 -13.04 -11.23
N GLU A 7 -3.16 -13.62 -10.17
CA GLU A 7 -4.37 -13.10 -9.54
C GLU A 7 -4.17 -11.68 -9.01
N ILE A 8 -3.06 -11.43 -8.29
CA ILE A 8 -2.71 -10.12 -7.75
C ILE A 8 -2.70 -9.06 -8.86
N PHE A 9 -1.88 -9.27 -9.90
CA PHE A 9 -1.73 -8.28 -10.97
C PHE A 9 -3.01 -8.12 -11.81
N ALA A 10 -3.74 -9.21 -12.09
CA ALA A 10 -4.99 -9.15 -12.82
C ALA A 10 -6.06 -8.38 -12.05
N ARG A 11 -6.22 -8.63 -10.74
CA ARG A 11 -7.17 -7.91 -9.90
C ARG A 11 -6.78 -6.45 -9.70
N SER A 12 -5.49 -6.13 -9.58
CA SER A 12 -5.02 -4.74 -9.57
C SER A 12 -5.42 -3.99 -10.83
N GLY A 13 -5.24 -4.61 -12.00
CA GLY A 13 -5.64 -4.03 -13.28
C GLY A 13 -7.15 -3.85 -13.40
N ARG A 14 -7.93 -4.85 -12.93
CA ARG A 14 -9.38 -4.74 -12.87
C ARG A 14 -9.86 -3.61 -11.98
N TYR A 15 -9.23 -3.39 -10.83
CA TYR A 15 -9.57 -2.26 -9.96
C TYR A 15 -9.30 -0.93 -10.65
N ALA A 16 -8.12 -0.77 -11.28
CA ALA A 16 -7.78 0.44 -12.02
C ALA A 16 -8.79 0.74 -13.14
N LEU A 17 -9.27 -0.30 -13.83
CA LEU A 17 -10.25 -0.18 -14.90
C LEU A 17 -11.67 0.12 -14.40
N LEU A 18 -12.13 -0.58 -13.35
CA LEU A 18 -13.53 -0.54 -12.91
C LEU A 18 -13.79 0.53 -11.84
N CYS A 19 -12.75 0.99 -11.15
CA CYS A 19 -12.79 2.05 -10.15
C CYS A 19 -11.86 3.22 -10.53
N PRO A 20 -11.95 3.78 -11.76
CA PRO A 20 -10.95 4.70 -12.28
C PRO A 20 -10.82 5.96 -11.43
N ILE A 21 -11.93 6.51 -10.92
CA ILE A 21 -11.88 7.70 -10.06
C ILE A 21 -11.09 7.41 -8.78
N LEU A 22 -11.34 6.29 -8.11
CA LEU A 22 -10.64 5.94 -6.88
C LEU A 22 -9.16 5.64 -7.16
N PHE A 23 -8.87 4.96 -8.27
CA PHE A 23 -7.51 4.70 -8.73
C PHE A 23 -6.73 5.98 -9.05
N LEU A 24 -7.38 6.97 -9.68
CA LEU A 24 -6.75 8.21 -10.11
C LEU A 24 -6.45 9.19 -8.96
N ILE A 25 -7.04 9.01 -7.76
CA ILE A 25 -6.75 9.87 -6.60
C ILE A 25 -5.24 9.86 -6.24
N PRO A 26 -4.62 8.72 -5.91
CA PRO A 26 -3.19 8.69 -5.60
C PRO A 26 -2.32 8.99 -6.82
N VAL A 27 -2.75 8.63 -8.04
CA VAL A 27 -2.05 8.99 -9.29
C VAL A 27 -1.96 10.51 -9.43
N GLY A 28 -3.05 11.23 -9.20
CA GLY A 28 -3.08 12.69 -9.28
C GLY A 28 -2.19 13.35 -8.23
N LEU A 29 -2.19 12.84 -6.99
CA LEU A 29 -1.34 13.39 -5.93
C LEU A 29 0.15 13.10 -6.17
N GLU A 30 0.48 11.92 -6.72
CA GLU A 30 1.86 11.64 -7.16
C GLU A 30 2.29 12.56 -8.30
N MET A 31 1.41 12.80 -9.27
CA MET A 31 1.70 13.73 -10.37
C MET A 31 1.91 15.17 -9.87
N ILE A 32 1.18 15.58 -8.83
CA ILE A 32 1.39 16.90 -8.19
C ILE A 32 2.74 16.92 -7.45
N GLN A 33 3.11 15.84 -6.75
CA GLN A 33 4.44 15.74 -6.14
C GLN A 33 5.53 15.86 -7.21
N HIS A 34 5.43 15.12 -8.32
CA HIS A 34 6.40 15.24 -9.41
C HIS A 34 6.42 16.62 -10.04
N ALA A 35 5.28 17.31 -10.15
CA ALA A 35 5.27 18.69 -10.63
C ALA A 35 6.07 19.62 -9.71
N VAL A 36 6.04 19.40 -8.39
CA VAL A 36 6.89 20.11 -7.41
C VAL A 36 8.35 19.74 -7.63
N GLU A 37 8.67 18.45 -7.78
CA GLU A 37 10.04 17.95 -7.99
C GLU A 37 10.67 18.50 -9.28
N ILE A 38 9.92 18.52 -10.39
CA ILE A 38 10.35 19.08 -11.67
C ILE A 38 10.64 20.58 -11.53
N ARG A 39 9.75 21.34 -10.89
CA ARG A 39 9.94 22.79 -10.68
C ARG A 39 11.06 23.10 -9.70
N GLY A 40 11.31 22.22 -8.73
CA GLY A 40 12.41 22.28 -7.78
C GLY A 40 13.76 21.87 -8.37
N GLY A 41 13.82 21.46 -9.64
CA GLY A 41 15.07 21.09 -10.30
C GLY A 41 15.59 19.69 -9.95
N MET A 42 14.77 18.84 -9.33
CA MET A 42 15.18 17.49 -8.88
C MET A 42 15.76 16.63 -10.01
N TYR A 43 15.24 16.78 -11.23
CA TYR A 43 15.63 15.98 -12.40
C TYR A 43 16.67 16.66 -13.29
N VAL A 44 17.29 17.76 -12.86
CA VAL A 44 18.33 18.44 -13.65
C VAL A 44 19.64 17.65 -13.56
N ASP A 45 20.09 17.34 -12.34
CA ASP A 45 21.34 16.65 -12.07
C ASP A 45 21.30 15.95 -10.69
N ALA A 46 22.43 15.33 -10.31
CA ALA A 46 22.54 14.63 -9.03
C ALA A 46 22.46 15.56 -7.81
N ASP A 47 22.84 16.83 -7.94
CA ASP A 47 22.79 17.78 -6.84
C ASP A 47 21.38 18.29 -6.61
N GLY A 48 20.62 18.54 -7.68
CA GLY A 48 19.18 18.80 -7.63
C GLY A 48 18.42 17.65 -6.96
N MET A 49 18.77 16.40 -7.27
CA MET A 49 18.18 15.22 -6.63
C MET A 49 18.49 15.13 -5.13
N ARG A 50 19.71 15.49 -4.70
CA ARG A 50 20.06 15.55 -3.27
C ARG A 50 19.33 16.67 -2.54
N ALA A 51 19.31 17.87 -3.14
CA ALA A 51 18.65 19.04 -2.55
C ALA A 51 17.15 18.84 -2.39
N ALA A 52 16.51 18.15 -3.34
CA ALA A 52 15.10 17.79 -3.25
C ALA A 52 14.80 16.94 -2.00
N GLY A 53 15.75 16.12 -1.53
CA GLY A 53 15.60 15.24 -0.37
C GLY A 53 15.00 15.94 0.86
N ASP A 54 15.45 17.16 1.13
CA ASP A 54 15.06 17.94 2.31
C ASP A 54 14.01 19.04 1.99
N ASP A 55 13.48 19.10 0.76
CA ASP A 55 12.50 20.11 0.37
C ASP A 55 11.15 19.92 1.12
N PRO A 56 10.71 20.90 1.94
CA PRO A 56 9.51 20.73 2.76
C PRO A 56 8.22 20.57 1.96
N LEU A 57 8.11 21.24 0.79
CA LEU A 57 6.92 21.16 -0.05
C LEU A 57 6.81 19.78 -0.70
N ARG A 58 7.92 19.25 -1.22
CA ARG A 58 8.01 17.89 -1.75
C ARG A 58 7.64 16.86 -0.67
N MET A 59 8.18 17.01 0.53
CA MET A 59 7.86 16.12 1.65
C MET A 59 6.38 16.18 2.02
N ALA A 60 5.78 17.38 2.10
CA ALA A 60 4.34 17.53 2.37
C ALA A 60 3.48 16.86 1.28
N MET A 61 3.85 17.00 0.01
CA MET A 61 3.17 16.29 -1.09
C MET A 61 3.34 14.77 -1.00
N GLY A 62 4.53 14.31 -0.60
CA GLY A 62 4.81 12.90 -0.31
C GLY A 62 3.89 12.32 0.76
N HIS A 63 3.65 13.06 1.85
CA HIS A 63 2.69 12.67 2.89
C HIS A 63 1.27 12.55 2.34
N LEU A 64 0.80 13.56 1.60
CA LEU A 64 -0.55 13.56 1.02
C LEU A 64 -0.77 12.37 0.09
N LYS A 65 0.23 12.04 -0.75
CA LYS A 65 0.21 10.85 -1.60
C LYS A 65 0.08 9.56 -0.78
N VAL A 66 0.90 9.38 0.26
CA VAL A 66 0.87 8.14 1.05
C VAL A 66 -0.46 8.01 1.81
N VAL A 67 -1.00 9.11 2.34
CA VAL A 67 -2.34 9.12 2.94
C VAL A 67 -3.40 8.69 1.94
N ALA A 68 -3.33 9.18 0.70
CA ALA A 68 -4.24 8.77 -0.36
C ALA A 68 -4.10 7.30 -0.74
N LEU A 69 -2.89 6.74 -0.75
CA LEU A 69 -2.67 5.30 -0.95
C LEU A 69 -3.35 4.48 0.15
N PHE A 70 -3.27 4.91 1.42
CA PHE A 70 -3.97 4.23 2.51
C PHE A 70 -5.50 4.31 2.38
N LEU A 71 -6.03 5.46 1.96
CA LEU A 71 -7.46 5.65 1.73
C LEU A 71 -7.95 4.78 0.57
N VAL A 72 -7.22 4.74 -0.55
CA VAL A 72 -7.51 3.82 -1.66
C VAL A 72 -7.40 2.37 -1.19
N GLY A 73 -6.49 2.07 -0.26
CA GLY A 73 -6.36 0.74 0.31
C GLY A 73 -7.63 0.20 0.96
N TYR A 74 -8.39 1.06 1.66
CA TYR A 74 -9.71 0.69 2.18
C TYR A 74 -10.67 0.26 1.07
N TRP A 75 -10.77 1.06 0.01
CA TRP A 75 -11.69 0.83 -1.09
C TRP A 75 -11.29 -0.35 -1.97
N ALA A 76 -10.00 -0.51 -2.24
CA ALA A 76 -9.44 -1.65 -2.96
C ALA A 76 -9.65 -2.95 -2.20
N ALA A 77 -9.45 -2.97 -0.87
CA ALA A 77 -9.72 -4.16 -0.07
C ALA A 77 -11.21 -4.57 -0.14
N ARG A 78 -12.12 -3.59 -0.09
CA ARG A 78 -13.57 -3.85 -0.27
C ARG A 78 -13.89 -4.40 -1.64
N PHE A 79 -13.41 -3.77 -2.71
CA PHE A 79 -13.57 -4.25 -4.07
C PHE A 79 -13.21 -5.74 -4.17
N LEU A 80 -12.03 -6.12 -3.66
CA LEU A 80 -11.52 -7.48 -3.75
C LEU A 80 -12.33 -8.48 -2.93
N VAL A 81 -12.63 -8.16 -1.67
CA VAL A 81 -13.38 -9.06 -0.77
C VAL A 81 -14.81 -9.30 -1.27
N PHE A 82 -15.43 -8.30 -1.88
CA PHE A 82 -16.78 -8.43 -2.45
C PHE A 82 -16.78 -8.92 -3.91
N GLY A 83 -15.69 -9.54 -4.37
CA GLY A 83 -15.66 -10.25 -5.65
C GLY A 83 -15.39 -9.37 -6.86
N ASP A 84 -14.48 -8.39 -6.71
CA ASP A 84 -14.17 -7.38 -7.72
C ASP A 84 -15.40 -6.51 -8.08
N ASP A 85 -16.22 -6.19 -7.07
CA ASP A 85 -17.46 -5.40 -7.21
C ASP A 85 -17.19 -3.88 -7.01
N PRO A 86 -17.33 -3.05 -8.07
CA PRO A 86 -17.16 -1.61 -7.97
C PRO A 86 -18.21 -0.92 -7.09
N ALA A 87 -19.42 -1.48 -6.96
CA ALA A 87 -20.46 -0.90 -6.12
C ALA A 87 -20.12 -1.07 -4.63
N ALA A 88 -19.68 -2.27 -4.23
CA ALA A 88 -19.16 -2.49 -2.88
C ALA A 88 -17.95 -1.62 -2.54
N ALA A 89 -17.07 -1.39 -3.53
CA ALA A 89 -15.92 -0.52 -3.41
C ALA A 89 -16.27 0.96 -3.21
N ARG A 90 -17.47 1.42 -3.57
CA ARG A 90 -17.91 2.81 -3.39
C ARG A 90 -18.76 3.00 -2.14
N ARG A 91 -19.28 1.91 -1.57
CA ARG A 91 -20.16 1.95 -0.40
C ARG A 91 -19.36 2.22 0.87
N ILE A 92 -19.62 3.35 1.52
CA ILE A 92 -19.17 3.62 2.89
C ILE A 92 -19.99 2.77 3.86
N ASP A 93 -19.32 1.93 4.62
CA ASP A 93 -19.94 1.17 5.72
C ASP A 93 -19.35 1.69 7.03
N PRO A 94 -20.16 2.31 7.92
CA PRO A 94 -19.66 2.88 9.17
C PRO A 94 -18.92 1.87 10.05
N ARG A 95 -19.31 0.59 10.02
CA ARG A 95 -18.63 -0.47 10.77
C ARG A 95 -17.27 -0.77 10.17
N ALA A 96 -17.19 -0.87 8.84
CA ALA A 96 -15.92 -1.07 8.14
C ALA A 96 -14.97 0.10 8.37
N VAL A 97 -15.46 1.35 8.26
CA VAL A 97 -14.69 2.55 8.54
C VAL A 97 -14.12 2.51 9.96
N ARG A 98 -14.96 2.23 10.97
CA ARG A 98 -14.51 2.14 12.37
C ARG A 98 -13.45 1.06 12.59
N LEU A 99 -13.60 -0.10 11.95
CA LEU A 99 -12.62 -1.18 12.05
C LEU A 99 -11.33 -0.89 11.27
N PHE A 100 -11.41 -0.07 10.24
CA PHE A 100 -10.26 0.34 9.42
C PHE A 100 -9.50 1.54 10.01
N LEU A 101 -10.10 2.32 10.92
CA LEU A 101 -9.41 3.43 11.60
C LEU A 101 -8.09 2.98 12.28
N PRO A 102 -8.03 1.88 13.04
CA PRO A 102 -6.76 1.34 13.54
C PRO A 102 -5.76 0.93 12.46
N VAL A 103 -6.23 0.44 11.31
CA VAL A 103 -5.36 0.12 10.15
C VAL A 103 -4.75 1.39 9.57
N MET A 104 -5.56 2.44 9.45
CA MET A 104 -5.11 3.76 9.04
C MET A 104 -4.09 4.35 10.02
N ALA A 105 -4.39 4.30 11.32
CA ALA A 105 -3.47 4.77 12.36
C ALA A 105 -2.13 4.02 12.33
N TRP A 106 -2.15 2.71 12.09
CA TRP A 106 -0.94 1.91 11.88
C TRP A 106 -0.13 2.37 10.66
N GLY A 107 -0.81 2.64 9.53
CA GLY A 107 -0.16 3.19 8.34
C GLY A 107 0.45 4.57 8.57
N LEU A 108 -0.30 5.46 9.23
CA LEU A 108 0.16 6.81 9.58
C LEU A 108 1.33 6.79 10.56
N PHE A 109 1.33 5.87 11.53
CA PHE A 109 2.48 5.67 12.41
C PHE A 109 3.74 5.34 11.60
N TRP A 110 3.65 4.43 10.62
CA TRP A 110 4.79 4.09 9.78
C TRP A 110 5.20 5.20 8.83
N LEU A 111 4.25 5.97 8.31
CA LEU A 111 4.51 7.16 7.51
C LEU A 111 5.41 8.13 8.29
N LEU A 112 5.01 8.51 9.50
CA LEU A 112 5.78 9.42 10.35
C LEU A 112 7.13 8.81 10.77
N ALA A 113 7.15 7.53 11.15
CA ALA A 113 8.38 6.87 11.58
C ALA A 113 9.43 6.79 10.47
N ILE A 114 9.01 6.57 9.22
CA ILE A 114 9.92 6.37 8.09
C ILE A 114 10.26 7.69 7.39
N GLN A 115 9.28 8.56 7.13
CA GLN A 115 9.50 9.82 6.40
C GLN A 115 10.02 10.94 7.31
N ASP A 116 9.46 11.08 8.52
CA ASP A 116 9.84 12.16 9.45
C ASP A 116 10.86 11.72 10.50
N GLY A 117 11.17 10.42 10.58
CA GLY A 117 12.11 9.84 11.54
C GLY A 117 13.45 10.59 11.63
N PRO A 118 14.14 10.88 10.50
CA PRO A 118 15.37 11.67 10.50
C PRO A 118 15.21 13.09 11.05
N LEU A 119 14.12 13.78 10.70
CA LEU A 119 13.82 15.13 11.19
C LEU A 119 13.56 15.13 12.69
N ILE A 120 12.76 14.18 13.18
CA ILE A 120 12.48 13.99 14.61
C ILE A 120 13.77 13.66 15.37
N ALA A 121 14.60 12.76 14.84
CA ALA A 121 15.86 12.40 15.44
C ALA A 121 16.82 13.60 15.56
N GLY A 122 16.90 14.42 14.50
CA GLY A 122 17.68 15.66 14.50
C GLY A 122 17.18 16.65 15.56
N ALA A 123 15.87 16.85 15.66
CA ALA A 123 15.27 17.72 16.68
C ALA A 123 15.53 17.24 18.13
N LEU A 124 15.72 15.93 18.33
CA LEU A 124 16.06 15.33 19.61
C LEU A 124 17.58 15.26 19.88
N GLY A 125 18.42 15.78 18.98
CA GLY A 125 19.87 15.75 19.12
C GLY A 125 20.49 14.35 18.97
N ILE A 126 19.78 13.41 18.32
CA ILE A 126 20.29 12.07 18.06
C ILE A 126 21.29 12.11 16.91
N ALA A 127 22.45 11.46 17.09
CA ALA A 127 23.48 11.38 16.07
C ALA A 127 22.94 10.74 14.76
N SER A 128 23.31 11.31 13.62
CA SER A 128 22.82 10.90 12.29
C SER A 128 23.13 9.43 11.94
N ALA A 129 24.28 8.92 12.38
CA ALA A 129 24.64 7.51 12.18
C ALA A 129 23.67 6.59 12.95
N THR A 130 23.36 6.93 14.20
CA THR A 130 22.43 6.17 15.04
C THR A 130 21.02 6.22 14.47
N SER A 131 20.53 7.39 14.06
CA SER A 131 19.20 7.52 13.47
C SER A 131 19.06 6.70 12.19
N SER A 132 20.11 6.65 11.36
CA SER A 132 20.12 5.88 10.12
C SER A 132 20.08 4.37 10.36
N ILE A 133 20.85 3.87 11.33
CA ILE A 133 20.83 2.45 11.73
C ILE A 133 19.47 2.06 12.30
N VAL A 134 18.89 2.90 13.15
CA VAL A 134 17.55 2.66 13.73
C VAL A 134 16.50 2.64 12.62
N LEU A 135 16.50 3.63 11.73
CA LEU A 135 15.57 3.70 10.60
C LEU A 135 15.67 2.47 9.70
N LEU A 136 16.89 2.07 9.32
CA LEU A 136 17.10 0.88 8.50
C LEU A 136 16.57 -0.39 9.19
N SER A 137 16.89 -0.54 10.49
CA SER A 137 16.44 -1.69 11.29
C SER A 137 14.91 -1.75 11.38
N VAL A 138 14.28 -0.58 11.55
CA VAL A 138 12.83 -0.41 11.59
C VAL A 138 12.18 -0.70 10.24
N MET A 139 12.76 -0.23 9.13
CA MET A 139 12.28 -0.53 7.77
C MET A 139 12.33 -2.03 7.48
N ILE A 140 13.45 -2.68 7.82
CA ILE A 140 13.61 -4.13 7.69
C ILE A 140 12.54 -4.83 8.54
N ALA A 141 12.45 -4.52 9.83
CA ALA A 141 11.46 -5.14 10.71
C ALA A 141 10.03 -4.98 10.17
N SER A 142 9.69 -3.79 9.65
CA SER A 142 8.39 -3.50 9.05
C SER A 142 8.13 -4.37 7.82
N LEU A 143 9.09 -4.47 6.90
CA LEU A 143 8.99 -5.30 5.70
C LEU A 143 8.68 -6.76 6.03
N PHE A 144 9.33 -7.31 7.05
CA PHE A 144 9.10 -8.69 7.49
C PHE A 144 7.80 -8.83 8.30
N PHE A 145 7.39 -7.81 9.04
CA PHE A 145 6.20 -7.88 9.89
C PHE A 145 4.89 -7.71 9.11
N GLU A 146 4.88 -6.84 8.10
CA GLU A 146 3.70 -6.44 7.34
C GLU A 146 2.84 -7.60 6.77
N PRO A 147 3.41 -8.66 6.17
CA PRO A 147 2.63 -9.80 5.68
C PRO A 147 1.74 -10.46 6.74
N LEU A 148 2.14 -10.43 8.02
CA LEU A 148 1.38 -11.01 9.14
C LEU A 148 0.06 -10.26 9.41
N LEU A 149 -0.05 -9.02 8.95
CA LEU A 149 -1.22 -8.17 9.16
C LEU A 149 -2.24 -8.21 8.01
N SER A 150 -1.94 -8.99 6.97
CA SER A 150 -2.75 -9.06 5.74
C SER A 150 -4.23 -9.36 6.00
N ALA A 151 -4.52 -10.32 6.90
CA ALA A 151 -5.90 -10.72 7.20
C ALA A 151 -6.64 -9.67 8.03
N TRP A 152 -5.98 -9.03 8.99
CA TRP A 152 -6.56 -7.93 9.77
C TRP A 152 -6.93 -6.74 8.88
N LYS A 153 -6.01 -6.29 8.01
CA LYS A 153 -6.25 -5.16 7.10
C LYS A 153 -7.42 -5.42 6.16
N THR A 154 -7.45 -6.63 5.57
CA THR A 154 -8.47 -7.03 4.60
C THR A 154 -9.86 -7.19 5.25
N SER A 155 -9.93 -7.88 6.39
CA SER A 155 -11.19 -8.12 7.10
C SER A 155 -11.78 -6.84 7.72
N ALA A 156 -10.93 -5.94 8.21
CA ALA A 156 -11.36 -4.63 8.71
C ALA A 156 -12.11 -3.82 7.64
N ALA A 157 -11.56 -3.76 6.42
CA ALA A 157 -12.21 -3.08 5.29
C ALA A 157 -13.55 -3.74 4.89
N ALA A 158 -13.69 -5.04 5.14
CA ALA A 158 -14.90 -5.82 4.89
C ALA A 158 -15.86 -5.91 6.10
N ALA A 159 -15.69 -5.02 7.09
CA ALA A 159 -16.52 -4.93 8.29
C ALA A 159 -16.50 -6.14 9.24
N ASN A 160 -15.55 -7.06 9.09
CA ASN A 160 -15.47 -8.27 9.91
C ASN A 160 -14.56 -8.07 11.13
N PRO A 161 -15.10 -8.07 12.37
CA PRO A 161 -14.28 -7.92 13.58
C PRO A 161 -13.63 -9.23 14.05
N ALA A 162 -13.97 -10.38 13.44
CA ALA A 162 -13.50 -11.69 13.91
C ALA A 162 -11.99 -11.87 13.77
N ILE A 163 -11.36 -11.12 12.86
CA ILE A 163 -9.91 -11.15 12.63
C ILE A 163 -9.30 -9.83 13.10
N GLY A 164 -8.95 -9.77 14.39
CA GLY A 164 -8.18 -8.66 14.95
C GLY A 164 -6.69 -8.75 14.62
N PHE A 165 -5.92 -7.74 15.05
CA PHE A 165 -4.47 -7.63 14.85
C PHE A 165 -3.70 -8.90 15.24
N VAL A 166 -3.85 -9.36 16.49
CA VAL A 166 -3.21 -10.58 17.00
C VAL A 166 -3.74 -11.83 16.29
N GLY A 167 -5.03 -11.84 15.94
CA GLY A 167 -5.66 -12.93 15.19
C GLY A 167 -5.01 -13.13 13.82
N SER A 168 -4.78 -12.04 13.08
CA SER A 168 -4.09 -12.06 11.79
C SER A 168 -2.70 -12.68 11.90
N ILE A 169 -1.91 -12.27 12.89
CA ILE A 169 -0.56 -12.84 13.12
C ILE A 169 -0.63 -14.36 13.34
N ARG A 170 -1.55 -14.81 14.20
CA ARG A 170 -1.74 -16.24 14.49
C ARG A 170 -2.16 -17.03 13.24
N LEU A 171 -3.07 -16.47 12.43
CA LEU A 171 -3.57 -17.10 11.21
C LEU A 171 -2.49 -17.18 10.11
N THR A 172 -1.65 -16.15 9.99
CA THR A 172 -0.64 -16.07 8.93
C THR A 172 0.66 -16.78 9.28
N ARG A 173 0.99 -16.93 10.57
CA ARG A 173 2.23 -17.58 11.03
C ARG A 173 2.55 -18.94 10.35
N PRO A 174 1.59 -19.88 10.18
CA PRO A 174 1.87 -21.17 9.54
C PRO A 174 2.28 -21.08 8.06
N VAL A 175 1.95 -19.99 7.38
CA VAL A 175 2.24 -19.77 5.96
C VAL A 175 3.15 -18.55 5.73
N TYR A 176 3.81 -18.09 6.79
CA TYR A 176 4.53 -16.81 6.80
C TYR A 176 5.59 -16.70 5.69
N VAL A 177 6.43 -17.73 5.52
CA VAL A 177 7.47 -17.72 4.48
C VAL A 177 6.88 -17.52 3.08
N ARG A 178 5.72 -18.15 2.81
CA ARG A 178 5.01 -17.97 1.54
C ARG A 178 4.38 -16.60 1.43
N ALA A 179 3.79 -16.07 2.50
CA ALA A 179 3.19 -14.74 2.53
C ALA A 179 4.25 -13.65 2.30
N LEU A 180 5.41 -13.79 2.95
CA LEU A 180 6.56 -12.92 2.77
C LEU A 180 7.08 -13.00 1.33
N GLY A 181 7.35 -14.21 0.82
CA GLY A 181 7.82 -14.41 -0.55
C GLY A 181 6.86 -13.84 -1.59
N LEU A 182 5.54 -14.02 -1.39
CA LEU A 182 4.54 -13.45 -2.28
C LEU A 182 4.54 -11.91 -2.24
N SER A 183 4.64 -11.32 -1.04
CA SER A 183 4.71 -9.86 -0.87
C SER A 183 5.94 -9.27 -1.55
N LEU A 184 7.11 -9.89 -1.38
CA LEU A 184 8.35 -9.46 -2.00
C LEU A 184 8.29 -9.58 -3.53
N ILE A 185 7.87 -10.73 -4.06
CA ILE A 185 7.83 -10.95 -5.52
C ILE A 185 6.78 -10.05 -6.20
N ALA A 186 5.66 -9.77 -5.54
CA ALA A 186 4.64 -8.87 -6.09
C ALA A 186 5.12 -7.41 -6.13
N MET A 187 5.83 -6.94 -5.09
CA MET A 187 6.18 -5.53 -4.94
C MET A 187 7.55 -5.15 -5.49
N LEU A 188 8.58 -5.97 -5.32
CA LEU A 188 9.96 -5.62 -5.71
C LEU A 188 10.08 -5.19 -7.18
N PRO A 189 9.49 -5.90 -8.16
CA PRO A 189 9.61 -5.48 -9.56
C PRO A 189 9.00 -4.09 -9.81
N LEU A 190 7.87 -3.78 -9.17
CA LEU A 190 7.23 -2.48 -9.31
C LEU A 190 8.02 -1.37 -8.61
N MET A 191 8.57 -1.64 -7.43
CA MET A 191 9.47 -0.71 -6.73
C MET A 191 10.72 -0.40 -7.56
N VAL A 192 11.32 -1.43 -8.17
CA VAL A 192 12.48 -1.25 -9.06
C VAL A 192 12.12 -0.39 -10.26
N ALA A 193 10.97 -0.65 -10.90
CA ALA A 193 10.49 0.15 -12.02
C ALA A 193 10.25 1.62 -11.62
N HIS A 194 9.65 1.86 -10.46
CA HIS A 194 9.40 3.20 -9.92
C HIS A 194 10.70 3.99 -9.75
N TYR A 195 11.69 3.42 -9.05
CA TYR A 195 12.99 4.08 -8.88
C TYR A 195 13.74 4.25 -10.20
N ALA A 196 13.63 3.28 -11.12
CA ALA A 196 14.26 3.37 -12.42
C ALA A 196 13.69 4.53 -13.26
N LEU A 197 12.37 4.75 -13.24
CA LEU A 197 11.75 5.87 -13.95
C LEU A 197 12.25 7.22 -13.45
N ALA A 198 12.30 7.40 -12.12
CA ALA A 198 12.84 8.61 -11.51
C ALA A 198 14.33 8.83 -11.88
N TYR A 199 15.13 7.76 -11.80
CA TYR A 199 16.55 7.82 -12.16
C TYR A 199 16.76 8.16 -13.64
N PHE A 200 16.01 7.53 -14.55
CA PHE A 200 16.11 7.78 -15.98
C PHE A 200 15.67 9.18 -16.39
N ALA A 201 14.82 9.83 -15.61
CA ALA A 201 14.38 11.19 -15.86
C ALA A 201 15.49 12.24 -15.61
N VAL A 202 16.51 11.92 -14.81
CA VAL A 202 17.59 12.87 -14.50
C VAL A 202 18.38 13.24 -15.77
N GLY A 203 18.55 14.53 -16.01
CA GLY A 203 19.28 15.08 -17.16
C GLY A 203 18.55 14.99 -18.50
N GLN A 204 17.29 14.53 -18.51
CA GLN A 204 16.51 14.41 -19.73
C GLN A 204 15.87 15.73 -20.16
N SER A 205 15.39 15.77 -21.41
CA SER A 205 14.57 16.89 -21.89
C SER A 205 13.29 17.04 -21.06
N SER A 206 12.82 18.28 -20.87
CA SER A 206 11.64 18.57 -20.04
C SER A 206 10.40 17.76 -20.44
N ALA A 207 10.13 17.63 -21.74
CA ALA A 207 9.00 16.84 -22.24
C ALA A 207 9.10 15.36 -21.84
N LEU A 208 10.31 14.78 -21.90
CA LEU A 208 10.54 13.39 -21.51
C LEU A 208 10.40 13.21 -19.99
N VAL A 209 10.88 14.17 -19.18
CA VAL A 209 10.70 14.14 -17.72
C VAL A 209 9.21 14.10 -17.37
N TRP A 210 8.40 15.02 -17.91
CA TRP A 210 6.95 15.02 -17.67
C TRP A 210 6.27 13.71 -18.09
N ALA A 211 6.67 13.15 -19.25
CA ALA A 211 6.13 11.87 -19.71
C ALA A 211 6.51 10.70 -18.78
N LEU A 212 7.77 10.61 -18.35
CA LEU A 212 8.24 9.59 -17.41
C LEU A 212 7.52 9.70 -16.06
N MET A 213 7.33 10.92 -15.55
CA MET A 213 6.64 11.15 -14.28
C MET A 213 5.14 10.88 -14.35
N ALA A 214 4.51 11.08 -15.51
CA ALA A 214 3.13 10.65 -15.73
C ALA A 214 3.00 9.11 -15.70
N VAL A 215 3.96 8.41 -16.33
CA VAL A 215 4.02 6.94 -16.27
C VAL A 215 4.29 6.46 -14.85
N ASP A 216 5.21 7.10 -14.13
CA ASP A 216 5.53 6.77 -12.75
C ASP A 216 4.33 6.97 -11.82
N SER A 217 3.58 8.06 -11.99
CA SER A 217 2.34 8.31 -11.25
C SER A 217 1.31 7.19 -11.41
N LEU A 218 1.14 6.70 -12.65
CA LEU A 218 0.26 5.56 -12.93
C LEU A 218 0.78 4.26 -12.29
N LEU A 219 2.10 4.04 -12.36
CA LEU A 219 2.76 2.91 -11.74
C LEU A 219 2.57 2.92 -10.21
N VAL A 220 2.71 4.06 -9.55
CA VAL A 220 2.53 4.21 -8.10
C VAL A 220 1.07 3.96 -7.68
N GLY A 221 0.11 4.46 -8.46
CA GLY A 221 -1.30 4.10 -8.27
C GLY A 221 -1.52 2.58 -8.36
N TYR A 222 -0.92 1.93 -9.37
CA TYR A 222 -1.00 0.48 -9.57
C TYR A 222 -0.29 -0.32 -8.47
N MET A 223 0.84 0.18 -7.97
CA MET A 223 1.57 -0.36 -6.83
C MET A 223 0.71 -0.36 -5.57
N GLY A 224 0.05 0.75 -5.28
CA GLY A 224 -0.85 0.86 -4.13
C GLY A 224 -1.92 -0.23 -4.14
N VAL A 225 -2.58 -0.45 -5.28
CA VAL A 225 -3.58 -1.51 -5.42
C VAL A 225 -2.95 -2.90 -5.33
N THR A 226 -1.76 -3.09 -5.89
CA THR A 226 -1.03 -4.36 -5.86
C THR A 226 -0.63 -4.77 -4.45
N MET A 227 -0.25 -3.83 -3.59
CA MET A 227 -0.02 -4.08 -2.17
C MET A 227 -1.27 -4.67 -1.52
N ILE A 228 -2.44 -4.09 -1.80
CA ILE A 228 -3.71 -4.47 -1.21
C ILE A 228 -4.20 -5.81 -1.77
N ALA A 229 -4.06 -6.02 -3.07
CA ALA A 229 -4.35 -7.30 -3.73
C ALA A 229 -3.48 -8.43 -3.17
N THR A 230 -2.21 -8.14 -2.86
CA THR A 230 -1.31 -9.10 -2.20
C THR A 230 -1.80 -9.42 -0.79
N SER A 231 -2.11 -8.41 0.03
CA SER A 231 -2.70 -8.63 1.35
C SER A 231 -4.01 -9.42 1.28
N TYR A 232 -4.88 -9.12 0.32
CA TYR A 232 -6.13 -9.85 0.12
C TYR A 232 -5.89 -11.32 -0.23
N VAL A 233 -4.99 -11.63 -1.17
CA VAL A 233 -4.70 -13.02 -1.55
C VAL A 233 -4.12 -13.81 -0.38
N ILE A 234 -3.22 -13.20 0.40
CA ILE A 234 -2.70 -13.80 1.64
C ILE A 234 -3.85 -14.04 2.62
N ALA A 235 -4.68 -13.01 2.87
CA ALA A 235 -5.82 -13.05 3.78
C ALA A 235 -6.82 -14.16 3.41
N ARG A 236 -7.19 -14.24 2.13
CA ARG A 236 -8.13 -15.24 1.60
C ARG A 236 -7.63 -16.64 1.87
N ARG A 237 -6.35 -16.91 1.57
CA ARG A 237 -5.75 -18.23 1.77
C ARG A 237 -5.70 -18.65 3.24
N VAL A 238 -5.39 -17.74 4.15
CA VAL A 238 -5.35 -18.07 5.59
C VAL A 238 -6.76 -18.22 6.16
N ALA A 239 -7.72 -17.43 5.67
CA ALA A 239 -9.12 -17.51 6.05
C ALA A 239 -9.77 -18.81 5.55
N ASP A 240 -9.54 -19.18 4.28
CA ASP A 240 -9.97 -20.45 3.67
C ASP A 240 -9.43 -21.65 4.47
N ARG A 241 -8.14 -21.64 4.83
CA ARG A 241 -7.52 -22.70 5.65
C ARG A 241 -8.15 -22.80 7.05
N ALA A 242 -8.58 -21.68 7.61
CA ALA A 242 -9.18 -21.62 8.94
C ALA A 242 -10.71 -21.81 8.92
N GLY A 243 -11.34 -21.87 7.74
CA GLY A 243 -12.80 -21.92 7.60
C GLY A 243 -13.50 -20.65 8.08
N ILE A 244 -12.88 -19.49 7.91
CA ILE A 244 -13.39 -18.17 8.33
C ILE A 244 -13.66 -17.32 7.09
N ASP A 245 -14.76 -16.57 7.07
CA ASP A 245 -15.04 -15.58 6.00
C ASP A 245 -14.26 -14.28 6.25
N LEU A 246 -13.77 -13.63 5.21
CA LEU A 246 -13.14 -12.31 5.31
C LEU A 246 -14.17 -11.20 5.49
N ALA A 247 -15.37 -11.35 4.94
CA ALA A 247 -16.47 -10.42 5.15
C ALA A 247 -17.27 -10.79 6.40
N ALA A 248 -17.93 -9.80 7.01
CA ALA A 248 -18.91 -10.12 8.04
C ALA A 248 -20.05 -10.94 7.42
N ALA A 249 -20.54 -11.96 8.13
CA ALA A 249 -21.76 -12.63 7.74
C ALA A 249 -22.89 -11.59 7.66
N GLY A 250 -23.37 -11.32 6.43
CA GLY A 250 -24.56 -10.50 6.26
C GLY A 250 -25.75 -11.17 6.94
N PRO A 251 -26.78 -10.41 7.35
CA PRO A 251 -28.04 -11.02 7.74
C PRO A 251 -28.54 -11.86 6.54
N GLY A 252 -28.51 -13.19 6.66
CA GLY A 252 -29.02 -14.12 5.66
C GLY A 252 -27.99 -14.86 4.77
N ARG A 253 -26.66 -14.70 4.95
CA ARG A 253 -25.71 -15.62 4.30
C ARG A 253 -25.54 -16.88 5.15
N PRO A 254 -25.85 -18.09 4.63
CA PRO A 254 -25.55 -19.32 5.34
C PRO A 254 -24.05 -19.38 5.61
N SER A 255 -23.69 -19.78 6.84
CA SER A 255 -22.34 -20.24 7.16
C SER A 255 -21.87 -21.20 6.05
N ALA A 256 -20.63 -21.08 5.58
CA ALA A 256 -20.06 -21.94 4.53
C ALA A 256 -20.17 -23.45 4.85
N LYS A 257 -20.45 -23.82 6.11
CA LYS A 257 -20.78 -25.20 6.51
C LYS A 257 -22.14 -25.71 6.00
N ALA A 258 -23.04 -24.85 5.52
CA ALA A 258 -24.39 -25.23 5.08
C ALA A 258 -24.50 -25.48 3.56
N VAL A 259 -23.41 -25.31 2.80
CA VAL A 259 -23.40 -25.54 1.33
C VAL A 259 -22.69 -26.86 0.97
N MET A 260 -22.14 -27.56 1.97
CA MET A 260 -21.48 -28.87 1.79
C MET A 260 -22.07 -29.99 2.66
N ALA A 261 -23.29 -29.80 3.15
CA ALA A 261 -24.12 -30.85 3.75
C ALA A 261 -25.37 -31.03 2.88
#